data_AF-N2JCW5-F1
#
_entry.id   AF-N2JCW5-F1
#
_cell.length_a   1.000
_cell.length_b   1.000
_cell.length_c   1.000
_cell.angle_alpha   90.00
_cell.angle_beta   90.00
_cell.angle_gamma   90.00
#
_symmetry.space_group_name_H-M   'P 1'
#
loop_
_entity.id
_entity.type
_entity.pdbx_description
1 polymer ?
#
loop_
_entity_poly.entity_id
_entity_poly.type
_entity_poly.pdbx_seq_one_letter_code
_entity_poly.pdbx_strand_id
1 'polypeptide(L)' 'MTQWKVIDADGRAFVVEAQTYVQDSTSARFYVGAELVKEIPRAVFVERVIE' A
#
# COMPACT_ATOMS: atom_id res chain seq x y z
N MET A 1 3.12 14.23 1.84
CA MET A 1 3.17 12.83 2.30
C MET A 1 2.11 12.12 1.49
N THR A 2 2.46 11.04 0.78
CA THR A 2 1.60 10.51 -0.27
C THR A 2 0.56 9.53 0.30
N GLN A 3 -0.66 9.62 -0.21
CA GLN A 3 -1.74 8.68 0.12
C GLN A 3 -1.94 7.66 -1.00
N TRP A 4 -2.10 6.40 -0.62
CA TRP A 4 -2.28 5.26 -1.51
C TRP A 4 -3.62 4.59 -1.24
N LYS A 5 -4.41 4.36 -2.28
CA LYS A 5 -5.58 3.51 -2.24
C LYS A 5 -5.19 2.09 -2.63
N VAL A 6 -5.51 1.13 -1.77
CA VAL A 6 -5.15 -0.28 -1.95
C VAL A 6 -6.38 -1.16 -1.83
N ILE A 7 -6.49 -2.17 -2.67
CA ILE A 7 -7.56 -3.18 -2.59
C ILE A 7 -6.90 -4.55 -2.40
N ASP A 8 -7.32 -5.29 -1.36
CA ASP A 8 -6.87 -6.66 -1.13
C ASP A 8 -7.67 -7.68 -1.98
N ALA A 9 -7.22 -8.93 -1.98
CA ALA A 9 -7.89 -10.01 -2.70
C ALA A 9 -9.32 -10.31 -2.20
N ASP A 10 -9.70 -9.84 -1.01
CA ASP A 10 -11.06 -9.96 -0.47
C ASP A 10 -11.94 -8.75 -0.86
N GLY A 11 -11.40 -7.81 -1.64
CA GLY A 11 -12.11 -6.60 -2.09
C GLY A 11 -12.16 -5.48 -1.05
N ARG A 12 -11.42 -5.59 0.06
CA ARG A 12 -11.38 -4.54 1.08
C ARG A 12 -10.48 -3.40 0.63
N ALA A 13 -10.98 -2.18 0.77
CA ALA A 13 -10.24 -0.97 0.43
C ALA A 13 -9.53 -0.39 1.66
N PHE A 14 -8.29 0.03 1.47
CA PHE A 14 -7.46 0.70 2.46
C PHE A 14 -6.95 2.02 1.91
N VAL A 15 -6.82 3.01 2.78
CA VAL A 15 -6.04 4.22 2.51
C VAL A 15 -4.79 4.15 3.37
N VAL A 16 -3.62 4.21 2.74
CA VAL A 16 -2.32 4.10 3.41
C VAL A 16 -1.51 5.35 3.14
N GLU A 17 -1.02 6.00 4.20
CA GLU A 17 -0.11 7.13 4.09
C GLU A 17 1.33 6.62 4.13
N ALA A 18 2.07 6.80 3.04
CA ALA A 18 3.44 6.33 2.92
C ALA A 18 4.22 7.13 1.86
N GLN A 19 5.54 7.20 2.01
CA GLN A 19 6.40 7.84 1.01
C GLN A 19 6.63 6.95 -0.21
N THR A 20 6.72 5.64 -0.01
CA THR A 20 6.94 4.66 -1.08
C THR A 20 6.27 3.32 -0.75
N TYR A 21 6.15 2.45 -1.75
CA TYR A 21 5.71 1.07 -1.55
C TYR A 21 6.51 0.10 -2.41
N VAL A 22 6.56 -1.16 -1.97
CA VAL A 22 7.09 -2.30 -2.72
C VAL A 22 5.99 -3.35 -2.78
N GLN A 23 5.76 -3.91 -3.96
CA GLN A 23 4.78 -4.99 -4.15
C GLN A 23 5.47 -6.20 -4.79
N ASP A 24 5.17 -7.37 -4.25
CA ASP A 24 5.54 -8.66 -4.81
C ASP A 24 4.28 -9.54 -5.00
N SER A 25 4.48 -10.81 -5.36
CA SER A 25 3.37 -11.74 -5.59
C SER A 25 2.54 -12.05 -4.34
N THR A 26 3.00 -11.67 -3.15
CA THR A 26 2.41 -12.03 -1.86
C THR A 26 1.85 -10.84 -1.10
N SER A 27 2.43 -9.65 -1.20
CA SER A 27 1.93 -8.46 -0.50
C SER A 27 2.37 -7.13 -1.13
N ALA A 28 1.66 -6.06 -0.75
CA ALA A 28 2.12 -4.69 -0.91
C ALA A 28 2.54 -4.14 0.46
N ARG A 29 3.76 -3.60 0.55
CA ARG A 29 4.40 -3.09 1.75
C ARG A 29 4.72 -1.61 1.58
N PHE A 30 4.31 -0.79 2.54
CA PHE A 30 4.32 0.68 2.47
C PHE A 30 5.27 1.27 3.51
N TYR A 31 6.10 2.23 3.10
CA TYR A 31 7.22 2.71 3.91
C TYR A 31 7.27 4.24 4.05
N VAL A 32 7.80 4.69 5.19
CA VAL A 32 8.28 6.06 5.43
C VAL A 32 9.75 5.97 5.81
N GLY A 33 10.65 6.47 4.95
CA GLY A 33 12.08 6.15 5.07
C GLY A 33 12.32 4.64 5.01
N ALA A 34 12.92 4.07 6.07
CA ALA A 34 13.16 2.63 6.22
C ALA A 34 12.09 1.91 7.07
N GLU A 35 11.11 2.64 7.61
CA GLU A 35 10.10 2.09 8.51
C GLU A 35 8.89 1.56 7.72
N LEU A 36 8.50 0.31 7.98
CA LEU A 36 7.30 -0.29 7.42
C LEU A 36 6.07 0.23 8.17
N VAL A 37 5.20 0.95 7.48
CA VAL A 37 3.96 1.52 8.03
C VAL A 37 2.80 0.53 7.92
N LYS A 38 2.68 -0.14 6.77
CA LYS A 38 1.59 -1.09 6.52
C LYS A 38 2.01 -2.17 5.55
N GLU A 39 1.56 -3.39 5.82
CA GLU A 39 1.55 -4.48 4.87
C GLU A 39 0.11 -4.91 4.58
N ILE A 40 -0.20 -5.08 3.29
CA ILE A 40 -1.48 -5.59 2.80
C ILE A 40 -1.21 -6.88 2.02
N PRO A 41 -1.48 -8.05 2.62
CA PRO A 41 -1.35 -9.33 1.94
C PRO A 41 -2.27 -9.42 0.73
N ARG A 42 -1.76 -10.00 -0.36
CA ARG A 42 -2.50 -10.24 -1.60
C ARG A 42 -3.17 -8.97 -2.15
N ALA A 43 -2.49 -7.83 -2.07
CA ALA A 43 -2.94 -6.61 -2.71
C ALA A 43 -3.04 -6.83 -4.23
N VAL A 44 -4.21 -6.53 -4.80
CA VAL A 44 -4.49 -6.71 -6.25
C VAL A 44 -4.49 -5.39 -7.01
N PHE A 45 -4.64 -4.27 -6.30
CA PHE A 45 -4.62 -2.93 -6.88
C PHE A 45 -4.01 -1.93 -5.89
N VAL A 46 -3.13 -1.06 -6.40
CA VAL A 46 -2.49 0.03 -5.65
C VAL A 46 -2.48 1.27 -6.54
N GLU A 47 -3.04 2.38 -6.06
CA GLU A 47 -3.12 3.66 -6.77
C GLU A 47 -2.69 4.81 -5.87
N ARG A 48 -1.94 5.76 -6.44
CA ARG A 48 -1.56 7.00 -5.77
C ARG A 48 -2.70 8.02 -5.87
N VAL A 49 -3.17 8.56 -4.75
CA VAL A 49 -4.35 9.43 -4.71
C VAL A 49 -4.00 10.92 -4.53
N ILE A 50 -3.06 11.23 -3.62
CA ILE A 50 -2.66 12.60 -3.28
C ILE A 50 -1.14 12.66 -3.14
N GLU A 51 -0.54 13.75 -3.62
CA GLU A 51 0.90 14.03 -3.54
C GLU A 51 1.33 14.73 -2.24
#